data_AF-A0A330LBT8-F1
#
_entry.id   AF-A0A330LBT8-F1
#
_cell.length_a   1.000
_cell.length_b   1.000
_cell.length_c   1.000
_cell.angle_alpha   90.00
_cell.angle_beta   90.00
_cell.angle_gamma   90.00
#
_symmetry.space_group_name_H-M   'P 1'
#
loop_
_entity.id
_entity.type
_entity.pdbx_description
1 polymer ?
#
loop_
_entity_poly.entity_id
_entity_poly.type
_entity_poly.pdbx_seq_one_letter_code
_entity_poly.pdbx_strand_id
1 'polypeptide(L)'
;MVATQDEARRAIEALSLKDRKNLTWLAGRLATSIGSLGGGRDGDDFVHEAIAATLAGSRPWNKNYPMCHHLRLVIRSQVSNHAQHHTSQRYQEPILLSSLDANSEDDGDDEVRAKTADDFPTALPNPEEELDLKRREIFLSKVKHHMAIILGQHSLGEKVFQLQLEGLSGPEICRRLKLPQAQYARYNMQIVRATCKLRKRNLEGAL
;
A
#
# COMPACT_ATOMS: atom_id res chain seq x y z
N MET A 1 -19.36 12.13 39.94
CA MET A 1 -19.53 10.66 40.02
C MET A 1 -20.00 10.18 38.65
N VAL A 2 -19.40 9.11 38.10
CA VAL A 2 -19.81 8.57 36.79
C VAL A 2 -21.18 7.90 36.92
N ALA A 3 -22.07 8.16 35.96
CA ALA A 3 -23.41 7.59 35.94
C ALA A 3 -23.43 6.17 35.37
N THR A 4 -24.35 5.34 35.87
CA THR A 4 -24.65 4.04 35.26
C THR A 4 -25.43 4.23 33.96
N GLN A 5 -25.46 3.20 33.10
CA GLN A 5 -26.17 3.26 31.83
C GLN A 5 -27.67 3.55 32.00
N ASP A 6 -28.31 2.99 33.03
CA ASP A 6 -29.73 3.23 33.33
C ASP A 6 -30.00 4.64 33.86
N GLU A 7 -29.04 5.24 34.56
CA GLU A 7 -29.12 6.65 34.97
C GLU A 7 -28.95 7.58 33.77
N ALA A 8 -28.03 7.26 32.85
CA ALA A 8 -27.86 8.01 31.61
C ALA A 8 -29.11 7.94 30.73
N ARG A 9 -29.74 6.76 30.59
CA ARG A 9 -31.00 6.59 29.86
C ARG A 9 -32.11 7.47 30.42
N ARG A 10 -32.36 7.39 31.74
CA ARG A 10 -33.37 8.22 32.41
C ARG A 10 -33.09 9.71 32.27
N ALA A 11 -31.83 10.13 32.36
CA ALA A 11 -31.46 11.53 32.19
C ALA A 11 -31.64 12.04 30.75
N ILE A 12 -31.48 11.18 29.74
CA ILE A 12 -31.74 11.52 28.33
C ILE A 12 -33.25 11.61 28.09
N GLU A 13 -34.04 10.68 28.62
CA GLU A 13 -35.50 10.71 28.55
C GLU A 13 -36.08 11.96 29.23
N ALA A 14 -35.50 12.36 30.36
CA ALA A 14 -35.88 13.55 31.13
C ALA A 14 -35.45 14.89 30.48
N LEU A 15 -34.76 14.89 29.33
CA LEU A 15 -34.40 16.11 28.63
C LEU A 15 -35.65 16.89 28.20
N SER A 16 -35.69 18.17 28.57
CA SER A 16 -36.77 19.06 28.19
C SER A 16 -36.85 19.23 26.67
N LEU A 17 -38.03 19.55 26.15
CA LEU A 17 -38.20 19.85 24.72
C LEU A 17 -37.33 21.03 24.26
N LYS A 18 -37.07 21.99 25.15
CA LYS A 18 -36.15 23.11 24.90
C LYS A 18 -34.70 22.63 24.76
N ASP A 19 -34.26 21.71 25.62
CA ASP A 19 -32.91 21.15 25.55
C ASP A 19 -32.70 20.33 24.28
N ARG A 20 -33.68 19.51 23.90
CA ARG A 20 -33.64 18.74 22.64
C ARG A 20 -33.53 19.66 21.43
N LYS A 21 -34.38 20.70 21.36
CA LYS A 21 -34.31 21.73 20.29
C LYS A 21 -32.96 22.43 20.25
N ASN A 22 -32.40 22.79 21.41
CA ASN A 22 -31.08 23.43 21.48
C ASN A 22 -29.95 22.49 21.01
N LEU A 23 -30.03 21.19 21.31
CA LEU A 23 -29.06 20.20 20.85
C LEU A 23 -29.12 20.02 19.34
N THR A 24 -30.31 19.83 18.78
CA THR A 24 -30.53 19.73 17.32
C THR A 24 -30.07 21.00 16.61
N TRP A 25 -30.42 22.19 17.11
CA TRP A 25 -29.98 23.45 16.53
C TRP A 25 -28.45 23.60 16.55
N LEU A 26 -27.82 23.26 17.68
CA LEU A 26 -26.37 23.28 17.79
C LEU A 26 -25.72 22.31 16.81
N ALA A 27 -26.22 21.07 16.74
CA ALA A 27 -25.70 20.03 15.86
C ALA A 27 -25.85 20.42 14.38
N GLY A 28 -27.00 20.96 13.99
CA GLY A 28 -27.22 21.50 12.65
C GLY A 28 -26.24 22.61 12.31
N ARG A 29 -26.07 23.61 13.20
CA ARG A 29 -25.08 24.69 13.00
C ARG A 29 -23.65 24.15 12.86
N LEU A 30 -23.28 23.16 13.65
CA LEU A 30 -21.96 22.52 13.60
C LEU A 30 -21.78 21.70 12.31
N ALA A 31 -22.78 20.94 11.89
CA ALA A 31 -22.78 20.19 10.63
C ALA A 31 -22.64 21.14 9.43
N THR A 32 -23.39 22.24 9.40
CA THR A 32 -23.24 23.28 8.36
C THR A 32 -21.83 23.89 8.38
N SER A 33 -21.22 24.07 9.55
CA SER A 33 -19.88 24.67 9.65
C SER A 33 -18.75 23.78 9.11
N ILE A 34 -18.93 22.46 9.10
CA ILE A 34 -17.97 21.53 8.50
C ILE A 34 -18.22 21.30 7.00
N GLY A 35 -19.39 21.69 6.49
CA GLY A 35 -19.69 21.70 5.05
C GLY A 35 -19.48 20.35 4.38
N SER A 36 -18.69 20.32 3.30
CA SER A 36 -18.35 19.09 2.55
C SER A 36 -17.65 18.03 3.41
N LEU A 37 -16.97 18.43 4.49
CA LEU A 37 -16.33 17.49 5.43
C LEU A 37 -17.36 16.73 6.29
N GLY A 38 -18.65 17.09 6.21
CA GLY A 38 -19.74 16.34 6.81
C GLY A 38 -20.03 15.01 6.12
N GLY A 39 -19.58 14.80 4.88
CA GLY A 39 -19.77 13.52 4.17
C GLY A 39 -21.24 13.12 4.03
N GLY A 40 -22.14 14.10 3.89
CA GLY A 40 -23.59 13.89 3.83
C GLY A 40 -24.27 13.61 5.18
N ARG A 41 -23.55 13.74 6.31
CA ARG A 41 -24.15 13.65 7.64
C ARG A 41 -24.82 14.95 8.04
N ASP A 42 -26.00 14.81 8.63
CA ASP A 42 -26.78 15.93 9.14
C ASP A 42 -26.62 16.12 10.64
N GLY A 43 -27.11 17.27 11.14
CA GLY A 43 -27.06 17.59 12.57
C GLY A 43 -27.73 16.52 13.44
N ASP A 44 -28.82 15.92 12.97
CA ASP A 44 -29.54 14.88 13.72
C ASP A 44 -28.70 13.61 13.88
N ASP A 45 -27.89 13.23 12.88
CA ASP A 45 -26.99 12.08 12.98
C ASP A 45 -26.00 12.24 14.14
N PHE A 46 -25.43 13.43 14.29
CA PHE A 46 -24.49 13.72 15.38
C PHE A 46 -25.16 13.74 16.75
N VAL A 47 -26.44 14.14 16.84
CA VAL A 47 -27.21 14.02 18.09
C VAL A 47 -27.44 12.55 18.44
N HIS A 48 -27.84 11.73 17.46
CA HIS A 48 -28.06 10.31 17.65
C HIS A 48 -26.78 9.57 18.03
N GLU A 49 -25.65 9.83 17.38
CA GLU A 49 -24.34 9.26 17.73
C GLU A 49 -23.90 9.67 19.14
N ALA A 50 -24.13 10.92 19.55
CA ALA A 50 -23.78 11.38 20.89
C ALA A 50 -24.60 10.67 21.98
N ILE A 51 -25.90 10.45 21.73
CA ILE A 51 -26.78 9.67 22.61
C ILE A 51 -26.33 8.22 22.66
N ALA A 52 -26.11 7.58 21.50
CA ALA A 52 -25.68 6.19 21.41
C ALA A 52 -24.34 5.97 22.13
N ALA A 53 -23.36 6.85 21.93
CA ALA A 53 -22.06 6.78 22.59
C ALA A 53 -22.17 6.95 24.11
N THR A 54 -23.08 7.81 24.58
CA THR A 54 -23.33 7.99 26.01
C THR A 54 -23.99 6.77 26.63
N LEU A 55 -24.95 6.14 25.94
CA LEU A 55 -25.63 4.93 26.40
C LEU A 55 -24.74 3.68 26.35
N ALA A 56 -23.88 3.57 25.33
CA ALA A 56 -22.91 2.49 25.20
C ALA A 56 -21.77 2.58 26.22
N GLY A 57 -21.62 3.73 26.90
CA GLY A 57 -20.56 3.97 27.88
C GLY A 57 -19.22 4.37 27.29
N SER A 58 -19.11 4.54 25.96
CA SER A 58 -17.89 5.07 25.32
C SER A 58 -17.67 6.56 25.63
N ARG A 59 -18.74 7.27 25.99
CA ARG A 59 -18.71 8.65 26.50
C ARG A 59 -19.41 8.72 27.87
N PRO A 60 -18.72 8.34 28.96
CA PRO A 60 -19.35 8.27 30.28
C PRO A 60 -19.81 9.65 30.76
N TRP A 61 -21.06 9.73 31.24
CA TRP A 61 -21.61 10.97 31.77
C TRP A 61 -21.25 11.14 33.25
N ASN A 62 -20.73 12.32 33.60
CA ASN A 62 -20.51 12.72 34.99
C ASN A 62 -21.74 13.50 35.49
N LYS A 63 -22.43 12.95 36.52
CA LYS A 63 -23.65 13.52 37.11
C LYS A 63 -23.48 14.93 37.65
N ASN A 64 -22.24 15.36 37.88
CA ASN A 64 -21.92 16.72 38.34
C ASN A 64 -22.29 17.78 37.27
N TYR A 65 -22.51 17.37 36.02
CA TYR A 65 -22.86 18.25 34.93
C TYR A 65 -24.23 17.90 34.37
N PRO A 66 -25.05 18.89 33.96
CA PRO A 66 -26.32 18.63 33.28
C PRO A 66 -26.14 17.77 32.03
N MET A 67 -27.04 16.82 31.80
CA MET A 67 -27.00 15.92 30.63
C MET A 67 -26.96 16.69 29.30
N CYS A 68 -27.72 17.78 29.20
CA CYS A 68 -27.69 18.67 28.03
C CYS A 68 -26.29 19.22 27.76
N HIS A 69 -25.55 19.64 28.81
CA HIS A 69 -24.18 20.15 28.65
C HIS A 69 -23.20 19.04 28.23
N HIS A 70 -23.33 17.86 28.82
CA HIS A 70 -22.56 16.67 28.42
C HIS A 70 -22.75 16.36 26.93
N LEU A 71 -24.00 16.25 26.47
CA LEU A 71 -24.30 15.96 25.06
C LEU A 71 -23.78 17.04 24.12
N ARG A 72 -23.83 18.33 24.49
CA ARG A 72 -23.22 19.40 23.68
C ARG A 72 -21.73 19.19 23.46
N LEU A 73 -21.00 18.78 24.49
CA LEU A 73 -19.56 18.51 24.38
C LEU A 73 -19.28 17.27 23.53
N VAL A 74 -20.08 16.21 23.71
CA VAL A 74 -19.96 14.99 22.91
C VAL A 74 -20.24 15.28 21.43
N ILE A 75 -21.30 16.01 21.11
CA ILE A 75 -21.62 16.41 19.73
C ILE A 75 -20.46 17.19 19.09
N ARG A 76 -19.91 18.20 19.79
CA ARG A 76 -18.75 18.96 19.30
C ARG A 76 -17.55 18.07 19.02
N SER A 77 -17.28 17.11 19.90
CA SER A 77 -16.20 16.15 19.72
C SER A 77 -16.45 15.24 18.51
N GLN A 78 -17.67 14.71 18.34
CA GLN A 78 -17.98 13.84 17.21
C GLN A 78 -17.86 14.59 15.88
N VAL A 79 -18.41 15.79 15.79
CA VAL A 79 -18.31 16.65 14.59
C VAL A 79 -16.85 16.95 14.25
N SER A 80 -16.04 17.35 15.23
CA SER A 80 -14.62 17.64 15.02
C SER A 80 -13.83 16.40 14.58
N ASN A 81 -14.09 15.26 15.21
CA ASN A 81 -13.43 14.00 14.85
C ASN A 81 -13.82 13.59 13.43
N HIS A 82 -15.10 13.70 13.06
CA HIS A 82 -15.59 13.37 11.72
C HIS A 82 -14.92 14.24 10.65
N ALA A 83 -14.86 15.55 10.86
CA ALA A 83 -14.18 16.46 9.94
C ALA A 83 -12.68 16.16 9.82
N GLN A 84 -12.03 15.77 10.92
CA GLN A 84 -10.62 15.34 10.91
C GLN A 84 -10.43 14.02 10.15
N HIS A 85 -11.36 13.07 10.27
CA HIS A 85 -11.31 11.82 9.52
C HIS A 85 -11.47 12.06 8.02
N HIS A 86 -12.37 12.94 7.60
CA HIS A 86 -12.55 13.33 6.20
C HIS A 86 -11.36 14.09 5.60
N THR A 87 -10.65 14.89 6.40
CA THR A 87 -9.43 15.58 5.96
C THR A 87 -8.20 14.68 5.93
N SER A 88 -8.25 13.53 6.60
CA SER A 88 -7.17 12.56 6.55
C SER A 88 -7.14 11.86 5.19
N GLN A 89 -5.95 11.69 4.61
CA GLN A 89 -5.70 11.05 3.30
C GLN A 89 -6.24 9.59 3.16
N ARG A 90 -6.85 9.05 4.20
CA ARG A 90 -7.46 7.70 4.23
C ARG A 90 -8.94 7.72 3.88
N TYR A 91 -9.59 8.89 3.86
CA TYR A 91 -10.98 8.98 3.45
C TYR A 91 -11.06 9.02 1.91
N GLN A 92 -11.51 7.93 1.31
CA GLN A 92 -11.95 7.91 -0.08
C GLN A 92 -13.44 8.23 -0.10
N GLU A 93 -13.82 9.30 -0.77
CA GLU A 93 -15.22 9.52 -1.11
C GLU A 93 -15.72 8.32 -1.95
N PRO A 94 -16.90 7.76 -1.64
CA PRO A 94 -17.48 6.70 -2.46
C PRO A 94 -17.75 7.26 -3.86
N ILE A 95 -17.07 6.70 -4.86
CA ILE A 95 -17.30 7.04 -6.28
C ILE A 95 -18.74 6.65 -6.60
N LEU A 96 -19.60 7.64 -6.84
CA LEU A 96 -20.98 7.39 -7.27
C LEU A 96 -20.95 6.88 -8.72
N LEU A 97 -21.63 5.75 -8.96
CA LEU A 97 -21.77 5.14 -10.29
C LEU A 97 -22.36 6.10 -11.34
N SER A 98 -23.10 7.12 -10.91
CA SER A 98 -23.61 8.21 -11.77
C SER A 98 -22.49 9.08 -12.39
N SER A 99 -21.25 8.95 -11.92
CA SER A 99 -20.07 9.63 -12.45
C SER A 99 -19.31 8.76 -13.46
N LEU A 100 -19.81 7.55 -13.77
CA LEU A 100 -19.23 6.62 -14.75
C LEU A 100 -19.84 6.74 -16.14
N ASP A 101 -20.81 7.63 -16.35
CA ASP A 101 -21.31 7.93 -17.69
C ASP A 101 -20.30 8.84 -18.41
N ALA A 102 -19.30 8.19 -18.99
CA ALA A 102 -18.37 8.76 -19.95
C ALA A 102 -19.14 9.13 -21.24
N ASN A 103 -19.71 10.33 -21.27
CA ASN A 103 -20.09 11.04 -22.50
C ASN A 103 -20.00 12.54 -22.26
N SER A 104 -18.79 13.03 -21.98
CA SER A 104 -18.46 14.43 -22.18
C SER A 104 -17.00 14.54 -22.59
N GLU A 105 -16.75 14.35 -23.88
CA GLU A 105 -15.68 15.08 -24.55
C GLU A 105 -16.10 16.56 -24.57
N ASP A 106 -15.70 17.36 -23.57
CA ASP A 106 -15.29 18.76 -23.81
C ASP A 106 -14.66 19.39 -22.55
N ASP A 107 -13.43 19.84 -22.76
CA ASP A 107 -12.75 21.03 -22.23
C ASP A 107 -12.61 21.32 -20.72
N GLY A 108 -11.36 21.55 -20.31
CA GLY A 108 -11.01 22.30 -19.09
C GLY A 108 -10.02 21.59 -18.16
N ASP A 109 -8.74 21.91 -18.34
CA ASP A 109 -7.60 21.67 -17.44
C ASP A 109 -7.94 21.61 -15.93
N ASP A 110 -8.00 20.39 -15.37
CA ASP A 110 -7.42 20.03 -14.07
C ASP A 110 -7.42 18.48 -13.97
N GLU A 111 -6.40 17.83 -14.54
CA GLU A 111 -6.24 16.38 -14.53
C GLU A 111 -6.00 15.85 -13.10
N VAL A 112 -7.06 15.65 -12.33
CA VAL A 112 -7.08 14.61 -11.30
C VAL A 112 -7.36 13.30 -12.02
N ARG A 113 -6.35 12.78 -12.72
CA ARG A 113 -6.40 11.47 -13.37
C ARG A 113 -6.84 10.44 -12.32
N ALA A 114 -8.08 9.97 -12.45
CA ALA A 114 -8.62 8.93 -11.58
C ALA A 114 -7.72 7.70 -11.73
N LYS A 115 -7.06 7.32 -10.64
CA LYS A 115 -6.16 6.18 -10.63
C LYS A 115 -6.94 4.93 -10.96
N THR A 116 -6.77 4.41 -12.17
CA THR A 116 -7.41 3.16 -12.60
C THR A 116 -6.69 1.97 -11.94
N ALA A 117 -7.23 0.76 -12.09
CA ALA A 117 -6.56 -0.45 -11.64
C ALA A 117 -5.15 -0.65 -12.25
N ASP A 118 -4.79 0.10 -13.30
CA ASP A 118 -3.44 0.15 -13.90
C ASP A 118 -2.44 1.00 -13.09
N ASP A 119 -2.90 1.87 -12.18
CA ASP A 119 -2.04 2.74 -11.36
C ASP A 119 -1.60 2.08 -10.04
N PHE A 120 -2.04 0.84 -9.80
CA PHE A 120 -1.49 0.01 -8.74
C PHE A 120 -0.37 -0.84 -9.33
N PRO A 121 0.87 -0.81 -8.80
CA PRO A 121 1.88 -1.76 -9.21
C PRO A 121 1.36 -3.17 -8.87
N THR A 122 0.89 -3.88 -9.88
CA THR A 122 0.43 -5.25 -9.75
C THR A 122 1.60 -6.06 -9.21
N ALA A 123 1.48 -6.57 -7.98
CA ALA A 123 2.48 -7.46 -7.39
C ALA A 123 2.55 -8.83 -8.09
N LEU A 124 1.71 -9.04 -9.11
CA LEU A 124 1.73 -10.22 -9.95
C LEU A 124 2.68 -9.93 -11.13
N PRO A 125 3.72 -10.76 -11.32
CA PRO A 125 4.61 -10.62 -12.47
C PRO A 125 3.78 -10.71 -13.74
N ASN A 126 4.05 -9.81 -14.69
CA ASN A 126 3.46 -9.87 -16.02
C ASN A 126 3.76 -11.27 -16.63
N PRO A 127 2.77 -12.00 -17.17
CA PRO A 127 3.00 -13.31 -17.78
C PRO A 127 4.08 -13.28 -18.87
N GLU A 128 4.26 -12.16 -19.58
CA GLU A 128 5.35 -11.99 -20.55
C GLU A 128 6.72 -11.89 -19.86
N GLU A 129 6.82 -11.19 -18.73
CA GLU A 129 8.05 -11.09 -17.94
C GLU A 129 8.44 -12.44 -17.33
N GLU A 130 7.46 -13.22 -16.85
CA GLU A 130 7.69 -14.57 -16.32
C GLU A 130 8.20 -15.52 -17.42
N LEU A 131 7.63 -15.44 -18.63
CA LEU A 131 8.10 -16.19 -19.79
C LEU A 131 9.54 -15.81 -20.16
N ASP A 132 9.87 -14.53 -20.14
CA ASP A 132 11.22 -14.06 -20.45
C ASP A 132 12.25 -14.46 -19.38
N LEU A 133 11.87 -14.46 -18.10
CA LEU A 133 12.72 -15.01 -17.03
C LEU A 133 12.98 -16.50 -17.24
N LYS A 134 11.94 -17.29 -17.51
CA LYS A 134 12.08 -18.74 -17.80
C LYS A 134 12.96 -19.00 -19.03
N ARG A 135 12.79 -18.21 -20.09
CA ARG A 135 13.64 -18.29 -21.29
C ARG A 135 15.10 -17.97 -20.97
N ARG A 136 15.36 -16.93 -20.18
CA ARG A 136 16.71 -16.57 -19.71
C ARG A 136 17.32 -17.68 -18.85
N GLU A 137 16.56 -18.30 -17.95
CA GLU A 137 17.03 -19.42 -17.13
C GLU A 137 17.41 -20.65 -17.98
N ILE A 138 16.58 -21.00 -18.96
CA ILE A 138 16.87 -22.09 -19.91
C ILE A 138 18.12 -21.77 -20.73
N PHE A 139 18.28 -20.53 -21.18
CA PHE A 139 19.47 -20.11 -21.90
C PHE A 139 20.73 -20.18 -21.03
N LEU A 140 20.66 -19.68 -19.79
CA LEU A 140 21.77 -19.73 -18.84
C LEU A 140 22.16 -21.17 -18.48
N SER A 141 21.19 -22.07 -18.31
CA SER A 141 21.47 -23.48 -18.02
C SER A 141 22.18 -24.16 -19.21
N LYS A 142 21.76 -23.88 -20.44
CA LYS A 142 22.47 -24.32 -21.65
C LYS A 142 23.90 -23.79 -21.70
N VAL A 143 24.11 -22.49 -21.44
CA VAL A 143 25.47 -21.90 -21.44
C VAL A 143 26.34 -22.54 -20.36
N LYS A 144 25.83 -22.74 -19.14
CA LYS A 144 26.56 -23.43 -18.05
C LYS A 144 26.98 -24.84 -18.47
N HIS A 145 26.06 -25.61 -19.07
CA HIS A 145 26.35 -26.96 -19.53
C HIS A 145 27.47 -26.99 -20.58
N HIS A 146 27.38 -26.13 -21.59
CA HIS A 146 28.41 -26.06 -22.63
C HIS A 146 29.76 -25.58 -22.11
N MET A 147 29.75 -24.63 -21.18
CA MET A 147 30.97 -24.14 -20.52
C MET A 147 31.63 -25.23 -19.69
N ALA A 148 30.86 -26.07 -18.99
CA ALA A 148 31.38 -27.24 -18.28
C ALA A 148 32.01 -28.26 -19.23
N ILE A 149 31.41 -28.48 -20.42
CA ILE A 149 32.01 -29.36 -21.45
C ILE A 149 33.34 -28.80 -21.96
N ILE A 150 33.43 -27.49 -22.24
CA ILE A 150 34.62 -26.88 -22.84
C ILE A 150 35.77 -26.74 -21.83
N LEU A 151 35.46 -26.35 -20.60
CA LEU A 151 36.47 -26.16 -19.54
C LEU A 151 36.83 -27.47 -18.82
N GLY A 152 35.98 -28.49 -18.94
CA GLY A 152 36.06 -29.74 -18.20
C GLY A 152 35.20 -29.68 -16.93
N GLN A 153 34.37 -30.71 -16.74
CA GLN A 153 33.50 -30.83 -15.57
C GLN A 153 34.32 -30.85 -14.28
N HIS A 154 33.88 -30.05 -13.30
CA HIS A 154 34.51 -29.83 -12.00
C HIS A 154 35.91 -29.18 -12.04
N SER A 155 36.33 -28.64 -13.20
CA SER A 155 37.58 -27.91 -13.30
C SER A 155 37.56 -26.62 -12.46
N LEU A 156 38.75 -26.13 -12.07
CA LEU A 156 38.88 -24.83 -11.41
C LEU A 156 38.39 -23.69 -12.32
N GLY A 157 38.54 -23.82 -13.64
CA GLY A 157 38.01 -22.86 -14.61
C GLY A 157 36.48 -22.79 -14.58
N GLU A 158 35.79 -23.93 -14.49
CA GLU A 158 34.33 -23.98 -14.36
C GLU A 158 33.87 -23.31 -13.05
N LYS A 159 34.54 -23.59 -11.93
CA LYS A 159 34.22 -22.97 -10.63
C LYS A 159 34.40 -21.45 -10.65
N VAL A 160 35.46 -20.95 -11.30
CA VAL A 160 35.67 -19.51 -11.51
C VAL A 160 34.54 -18.91 -12.36
N PHE A 161 34.12 -19.59 -13.42
CA PHE A 161 33.02 -19.15 -14.28
C PHE A 161 31.67 -19.11 -13.55
N GLN A 162 31.36 -20.11 -12.72
CA GLN A 162 30.14 -20.13 -11.90
C GLN A 162 30.09 -18.94 -10.93
N LEU A 163 31.20 -18.66 -10.23
CA LEU A 163 31.28 -17.50 -9.32
C LEU A 163 31.18 -16.15 -10.04
N GLN A 164 31.64 -16.06 -11.30
CA GLN A 164 31.44 -14.88 -12.14
C GLN A 164 29.95 -14.69 -12.50
N LEU A 165 29.22 -15.78 -12.79
CA LEU A 165 27.77 -15.72 -13.03
C LEU A 165 26.98 -15.33 -11.78
N GLU A 166 27.47 -15.65 -10.59
CA GLU A 166 26.92 -15.20 -9.30
C GLU A 166 27.25 -13.73 -8.99
N GLY A 167 28.02 -13.05 -9.85
CA GLY A 167 28.35 -11.62 -9.71
C GLY A 167 29.53 -11.31 -8.81
N LEU A 168 30.33 -12.30 -8.40
CA LEU A 168 31.50 -12.05 -7.55
C LEU A 168 32.62 -11.34 -8.34
N SER A 169 33.29 -10.40 -7.67
CA SER A 169 34.44 -9.71 -8.23
C SER A 169 35.68 -10.62 -8.27
N GLY A 170 36.60 -10.36 -9.21
CA GLY A 170 37.85 -11.13 -9.34
C GLY A 170 38.64 -11.31 -8.02
N PRO A 171 38.81 -10.26 -7.19
CA PRO A 171 39.46 -10.38 -5.88
C PRO A 171 38.70 -11.27 -4.89
N GLU A 172 37.37 -11.28 -4.92
CA GLU A 172 36.54 -12.16 -4.08
C GLU A 172 36.65 -13.62 -4.51
N ILE A 173 36.68 -13.88 -5.82
CA ILE A 173 36.90 -15.21 -6.37
C ILE A 173 38.27 -15.76 -5.94
N CYS A 174 39.32 -14.94 -6.03
CA CYS A 174 40.66 -15.32 -5.58
C CYS A 174 40.68 -15.69 -4.08
N ARG A 175 40.00 -14.90 -3.25
CA ARG A 175 39.85 -15.18 -1.81
C ARG A 175 39.08 -16.48 -1.54
N ARG A 176 37.94 -16.67 -2.21
CA ARG A 176 37.05 -17.82 -2.01
C ARG A 176 37.65 -19.14 -2.46
N LEU A 177 38.37 -19.13 -3.59
CA LEU A 177 39.03 -20.31 -4.13
C LEU A 177 40.49 -20.47 -3.66
N LYS A 178 41.00 -19.55 -2.82
CA LYS A 178 42.40 -19.49 -2.37
C LYS A 178 43.39 -19.57 -3.54
N LEU A 179 43.09 -18.85 -4.62
CA LEU A 179 43.90 -18.83 -5.84
C LEU A 179 44.80 -17.58 -5.86
N PRO A 180 46.08 -17.71 -6.27
CA PRO A 180 46.92 -16.56 -6.55
C PRO A 180 46.42 -15.84 -7.81
N GLN A 181 46.61 -14.53 -7.86
CA GLN A 181 46.10 -13.67 -8.94
C GLN A 181 46.59 -14.11 -10.34
N ALA A 182 47.82 -14.61 -10.43
CA ALA A 182 48.38 -15.13 -11.68
C ALA A 182 47.65 -16.39 -12.19
N GLN A 183 47.17 -17.26 -11.29
CA GLN A 183 46.38 -18.44 -11.67
C GLN A 183 44.95 -18.04 -12.06
N TYR A 184 44.33 -17.10 -11.34
CA TYR A 184 43.03 -16.55 -11.73
C TYR A 184 43.07 -15.96 -13.13
N ALA A 185 44.10 -15.18 -13.48
CA ALA A 185 44.24 -14.61 -14.81
C ALA A 185 44.29 -15.69 -15.92
N ARG A 186 44.95 -16.83 -15.67
CA ARG A 186 44.98 -17.96 -16.60
C ARG A 186 43.60 -18.58 -16.79
N TYR A 187 42.86 -18.83 -15.70
CA TYR A 187 41.51 -19.37 -15.79
C TYR A 187 40.54 -18.39 -16.45
N ASN A 188 40.65 -17.10 -16.15
CA ASN A 188 39.85 -16.07 -16.79
C ASN A 188 40.11 -16.02 -18.31
N MET A 189 41.36 -16.14 -18.74
CA MET A 189 41.69 -16.24 -20.17
C MET A 189 41.15 -17.52 -20.82
N GLN A 190 41.11 -18.64 -20.10
CA GLN A 190 40.47 -19.87 -20.59
C GLN A 190 38.95 -19.67 -20.77
N ILE A 191 38.29 -19.00 -19.82
CA ILE A 191 36.87 -18.65 -19.88
C ILE A 191 36.59 -17.75 -21.09
N VAL A 192 37.38 -16.67 -21.27
CA VAL A 192 37.24 -15.76 -22.43
C VAL A 192 37.38 -16.52 -23.75
N ARG A 193 38.35 -17.43 -23.86
CA ARG A 193 38.51 -18.25 -25.07
C ARG A 193 37.33 -19.20 -25.28
N ALA A 194 36.81 -19.79 -24.20
CA ALA A 194 35.66 -20.69 -24.25
C ALA A 194 34.37 -19.96 -24.65
N THR A 195 34.14 -18.74 -24.14
CA THR A 195 33.00 -17.91 -24.53
C THR A 195 33.08 -17.45 -25.99
N CYS A 196 34.28 -17.10 -26.49
CA CYS A 196 34.48 -16.83 -27.91
C CYS A 196 34.13 -18.05 -28.78
N LYS A 197 34.53 -19.27 -28.36
CA LYS A 197 34.18 -20.51 -29.07
C LYS A 197 32.67 -20.76 -29.07
N LEU A 198 32.00 -20.53 -27.95
CA LEU A 198 30.54 -20.68 -27.85
C LEU A 198 29.80 -19.69 -28.73
N ARG A 199 30.21 -18.42 -28.72
CA ARG A 199 29.62 -17.39 -29.57
C ARG A 199 29.76 -17.73 -31.05
N LYS A 200 30.91 -18.28 -31.46
CA LYS A 200 31.12 -18.75 -32.83
C LYS A 200 30.19 -19.91 -33.20
N ARG A 201 30.04 -20.91 -32.31
CA ARG A 201 29.11 -22.05 -32.53
C ARG A 201 27.64 -21.64 -32.61
N ASN A 202 27.22 -20.66 -31.79
CA ASN A 202 25.87 -20.09 -31.87
C ASN A 202 25.64 -19.37 -33.21
N LEU A 203 26.64 -18.62 -33.71
CA LEU A 203 26.54 -17.93 -35.00
C LEU A 203 26.52 -18.90 -36.19
N GLU A 204 27.15 -20.07 -36.05
CA GLU A 204 27.16 -21.14 -37.07
C GLU A 204 25.92 -22.05 -37.01
N GLY A 205 24.95 -21.77 -36.13
CA GLY A 205 23.69 -22.52 -36.03
C GLY A 205 23.84 -23.94 -35.45
N ALA A 206 24.95 -24.22 -34.76
CA ALA A 206 25.25 -25.54 -34.20
C ALA A 206 24.71 -25.74 -32.77
N LEU A 207 23.89 -24.80 -32.26
CA LEU A 207 23.38 -24.75 -30.88
C LEU A 207 21.94 -24.19 -30.80
#